data_AF-A0A229S5T9-F1
#
_entry.id   AF-A0A229S5T9-F1
#
_cell.length_a   1.000
_cell.length_b   1.000
_cell.length_c   1.000
_cell.angle_alpha   90.00
_cell.angle_beta   90.00
_cell.angle_gamma   90.00
#
_symmetry.space_group_name_H-M   'P 1'
#
loop_
_entity.id
_entity.type
_entity.pdbx_description
1 polymer ?
#
loop_
_entity_poly.entity_id
_entity_poly.type
_entity_poly.pdbx_seq_one_letter_code
_entity_poly.pdbx_strand_id
1 'polypeptide(L)'
;MTEGPRDCSIANAMEVIGERWSLLALREVFFGARRFDQIVRNTGASRDILTARLRKLVEAGILEKRLYEEHPPRYEYVLTEAGHALHHVLLNLMSWGDRYVTVGPPPTVWRHACGEELAPETVCAHCREPLREKDMTLVRSSRRARGS
;
A
#
# COMPACT_ATOMS: atom_id res chain seq x y z
N MET A 1 -25.38 7.63 -27.07
CA MET A 1 -24.54 8.13 -25.97
C MET A 1 -23.94 6.91 -25.30
N THR A 2 -22.69 6.58 -25.62
CA THR A 2 -22.01 5.43 -25.01
C THR A 2 -21.70 5.82 -23.56
N GLU A 3 -22.30 5.13 -22.60
CA GLU A 3 -22.04 5.35 -21.18
C GLU A 3 -20.53 5.13 -20.93
N GLY A 4 -19.88 6.14 -20.34
CA GLY A 4 -18.46 6.07 -20.03
C GLY A 4 -18.12 4.95 -19.03
N PRO A 5 -16.83 4.65 -18.83
CA PRO A 5 -16.43 3.64 -17.84
C PRO A 5 -16.96 3.98 -16.44
N ARG A 6 -17.25 2.94 -15.65
CA ARG A 6 -17.74 3.11 -14.27
C ARG A 6 -16.69 3.84 -13.42
N ASP A 7 -17.12 4.89 -12.72
CA ASP A 7 -16.32 5.51 -11.66
C ASP A 7 -15.87 4.45 -10.67
N CYS A 8 -14.56 4.31 -10.48
CA CYS A 8 -13.97 3.21 -9.72
C CYS A 8 -12.83 3.71 -8.84
N SER A 9 -13.04 3.72 -7.52
CA SER A 9 -12.00 4.13 -6.56
C SER A 9 -10.78 3.20 -6.59
N ILE A 10 -10.93 1.94 -7.04
CA ILE A 10 -9.79 1.06 -7.29
C ILE A 10 -8.93 1.61 -8.44
N ALA A 11 -9.55 2.06 -9.54
CA ALA A 11 -8.80 2.65 -10.65
C ALA A 11 -8.05 3.91 -10.19
N ASN A 12 -8.72 4.78 -9.44
CA ASN A 12 -8.10 5.99 -8.86
C ASN A 12 -6.92 5.65 -7.94
N ALA A 13 -7.05 4.61 -7.09
CA ALA A 13 -5.96 4.15 -6.25
C ALA A 13 -4.79 3.61 -7.10
N MET A 14 -5.08 2.84 -8.14
CA MET A 14 -4.08 2.28 -9.05
C MET A 14 -3.33 3.34 -9.85
N GLU A 15 -3.95 4.48 -10.14
CA GLU A 15 -3.22 5.63 -10.70
C GLU A 15 -2.12 6.13 -9.76
N VAL A 16 -2.27 5.95 -8.45
CA VAL A 16 -1.28 6.38 -7.46
C VAL A 16 -0.27 5.27 -7.17
N ILE A 17 -0.75 4.10 -6.75
CA ILE A 17 0.09 3.01 -6.22
C ILE A 17 0.27 1.83 -7.18
N GLY A 18 -0.45 1.80 -8.30
CA GLY A 18 -0.56 0.61 -9.15
C GLY A 18 0.69 0.27 -9.95
N GLU A 19 1.71 1.12 -9.91
CA GLU A 19 2.98 0.82 -10.55
C GLU A 19 3.89 -0.02 -9.66
N ARG A 20 4.49 -1.07 -10.24
CA ARG A 20 5.29 -2.10 -9.55
C ARG A 20 6.27 -1.53 -8.53
N TRP A 21 7.07 -0.54 -8.92
CA TRP A 21 8.12 0.03 -8.07
C TRP A 21 7.56 0.91 -6.97
N SER A 22 6.35 1.45 -7.12
CA SER A 22 5.64 2.16 -6.04
C SER A 22 5.27 1.20 -4.92
N LEU A 23 4.69 0.03 -5.26
CA LEU A 23 4.38 -1.02 -4.28
C LEU A 23 5.62 -1.56 -3.60
N LEU A 24 6.70 -1.82 -4.36
CA LEU A 24 7.96 -2.30 -3.80
C LEU A 24 8.64 -1.25 -2.91
N ALA A 25 8.61 0.03 -3.30
CA ALA A 25 9.12 1.11 -2.44
C ALA A 25 8.33 1.20 -1.13
N LEU A 26 6.98 1.14 -1.19
CA LEU A 26 6.15 1.12 0.01
C LEU A 26 6.47 -0.08 0.90
N ARG A 27 6.58 -1.29 0.34
CA ARG A 27 7.01 -2.50 1.06
C ARG A 27 8.28 -2.25 1.87
N GLU A 28 9.30 -1.67 1.24
CA GLU A 28 10.56 -1.39 1.92
C GLU A 28 10.41 -0.39 3.06
N VAL A 29 9.64 0.68 2.86
CA VAL A 29 9.37 1.66 3.93
C VAL A 29 8.62 1.01 5.08
N PHE A 30 7.66 0.11 4.80
CA PHE A 30 6.99 -0.69 5.84
C PHE A 30 7.94 -1.64 6.57
N PHE A 31 8.94 -2.19 5.88
CA PHE A 31 9.98 -3.03 6.47
C PHE A 31 11.01 -2.20 7.26
N GLY A 32 10.84 -0.88 7.32
CA GLY A 32 11.69 0.04 8.08
C GLY A 32 12.82 0.67 7.27
N ALA A 33 12.91 0.43 5.96
CA ALA A 33 13.87 1.11 5.11
C ALA A 33 13.43 2.55 4.83
N ARG A 34 14.12 3.51 5.46
CA ARG A 34 13.76 4.94 5.33
C ARG A 34 14.68 5.73 4.41
N ARG A 35 15.85 5.18 4.04
CA ARG A 35 16.85 5.88 3.23
C ARG A 35 16.79 5.47 1.77
N PHE A 36 16.96 6.43 0.86
CA PHE A 36 16.90 6.20 -0.58
C PHE A 36 17.75 5.01 -1.05
N ASP A 37 19.04 4.98 -0.69
CA ASP A 37 19.94 3.92 -1.16
C ASP A 37 19.57 2.52 -0.63
N GLN A 38 18.93 2.44 0.54
CA GLN A 38 18.42 1.17 1.05
C GLN A 38 17.23 0.68 0.22
N ILE A 39 16.30 1.58 -0.09
CA ILE A 39 15.13 1.26 -0.92
C ILE A 39 15.59 0.88 -2.34
N VAL A 40 16.57 1.58 -2.93
CA VAL A 40 17.16 1.18 -4.24
C VAL A 40 17.69 -0.24 -4.18
N ARG A 41 18.56 -0.54 -3.20
CA ARG A 41 19.18 -1.86 -3.10
C ARG A 41 18.16 -2.98 -2.92
N ASN A 42 17.16 -2.77 -2.07
CA ASN A 42 16.20 -3.81 -1.72
C ASN A 42 15.13 -4.03 -2.81
N THR A 43 14.81 -2.98 -3.57
CA THR A 43 13.86 -3.09 -4.69
C THR A 43 14.55 -3.56 -5.98
N GLY A 44 15.80 -3.19 -6.22
CA GLY A 44 16.49 -3.40 -7.50
C GLY A 44 16.05 -2.45 -8.61
N ALA A 45 15.24 -1.43 -8.29
CA ALA A 45 14.87 -0.39 -9.25
C ALA A 45 16.09 0.47 -9.61
N SER A 46 16.11 1.03 -10.83
CA SER A 46 17.09 2.08 -11.14
C SER A 46 16.83 3.32 -10.28
N ARG A 47 17.88 4.12 -10.04
CA ARG A 47 17.78 5.33 -9.22
C ARG A 47 16.74 6.32 -9.79
N ASP A 48 16.68 6.47 -11.10
CA ASP A 48 15.77 7.41 -11.75
C ASP A 48 14.30 6.97 -11.60
N ILE A 49 14.03 5.68 -11.80
CA ILE A 49 12.70 5.10 -11.61
C ILE A 49 12.26 5.30 -10.16
N LEU A 50 13.12 4.94 -9.20
CA LEU A 50 12.75 5.04 -7.79
C LEU A 50 12.56 6.50 -7.36
N THR A 51 13.38 7.42 -7.87
CA THR A 51 13.23 8.87 -7.63
C THR A 51 11.85 9.35 -8.08
N ALA A 52 11.43 8.98 -9.30
CA ALA A 52 10.11 9.33 -9.81
C ALA A 52 8.98 8.73 -8.97
N ARG A 53 9.10 7.47 -8.52
CA ARG A 53 8.07 6.81 -7.69
C ARG A 53 7.97 7.41 -6.29
N LEU A 54 9.10 7.61 -5.61
CA LEU A 54 9.09 8.22 -4.28
C LEU A 54 8.56 9.66 -4.34
N ARG A 55 8.90 10.43 -5.38
CA ARG A 55 8.32 11.76 -5.60
C ARG A 55 6.80 11.69 -5.73
N LYS A 56 6.27 10.78 -6.55
CA LYS A 56 4.83 10.61 -6.74
C LYS A 56 4.11 10.20 -5.44
N LEU A 57 4.71 9.32 -4.65
CA LEU A 57 4.17 8.91 -3.35
C LEU A 57 4.17 10.07 -2.34
N VAL A 58 5.18 10.95 -2.40
CA VAL A 58 5.21 12.18 -1.58
C VAL A 58 4.15 13.18 -2.03
N GLU A 59 4.04 13.43 -3.34
CA GLU A 59 3.02 14.32 -3.92
C GLU A 59 1.59 13.83 -3.63
N ALA A 60 1.38 12.52 -3.59
CA ALA A 60 0.10 11.91 -3.20
C ALA A 60 -0.15 11.90 -1.68
N GLY A 61 0.78 12.41 -0.87
CA GLY A 61 0.66 12.45 0.59
C GLY A 61 0.71 11.08 1.26
N ILE A 62 1.28 10.07 0.60
CA ILE A 62 1.48 8.71 1.14
C ILE A 62 2.78 8.63 1.94
N LEU A 63 3.81 9.32 1.46
CA LEU A 63 5.09 9.47 2.13
C LEU A 63 5.38 10.93 2.43
N GLU A 64 6.17 11.18 3.46
CA GLU A 64 6.80 12.46 3.70
C GLU A 64 8.32 12.29 3.53
N LYS A 65 8.96 13.23 2.81
CA LYS A 65 10.41 13.31 2.72
C LYS A 65 10.91 14.27 3.81
N ARG A 66 11.43 13.72 4.89
CA ARG A 66 11.85 14.46 6.08
C ARG A 66 13.37 14.64 6.12
N LEU A 67 13.83 15.86 6.37
CA LEU A 67 15.23 16.13 6.71
C LEU A 67 15.48 15.71 8.16
N TYR A 68 16.49 14.89 8.41
CA TYR A 68 16.83 14.43 9.77
C TYR A 68 18.24 14.81 10.22
N GLU A 69 19.09 15.27 9.30
CA GLU A 69 20.43 15.80 9.57
C GLU A 69 20.64 16.99 8.64
N GLU A 70 21.11 18.12 9.14
CA GLU A 70 21.31 19.32 8.30
C GLU A 70 22.72 19.39 7.72
N HIS A 71 23.72 18.76 8.36
CA HIS A 71 25.13 18.94 8.03
C HIS A 71 25.91 17.60 8.03
N PRO A 72 26.06 16.90 6.89
CA PRO A 72 25.47 17.20 5.58
C PRO A 72 23.96 16.88 5.56
N PRO A 73 23.17 17.51 4.66
CA PRO A 73 21.74 17.23 4.56
C PRO A 73 21.44 15.76 4.30
N ARG A 74 20.69 15.11 5.20
CA ARG A 74 20.22 13.73 5.03
C ARG A 74 18.70 13.67 5.16
N TYR A 75 18.10 12.96 4.21
CA TYR A 75 16.67 12.79 4.13
C TYR A 75 16.28 11.35 4.37
N GLU A 76 15.09 11.18 4.91
CA GLU A 76 14.41 9.92 5.05
C GLU A 76 12.99 10.01 4.50
N TYR A 77 12.41 8.86 4.15
CA TYR A 77 11.03 8.72 3.75
C TYR A 77 10.26 8.04 4.88
N VAL A 78 9.22 8.72 5.37
CA VAL A 78 8.35 8.22 6.43
C VAL A 78 6.91 8.12 5.93
N LEU A 79 6.15 7.18 6.48
CA LEU A 79 4.74 7.01 6.14
C LEU A 79 3.91 8.13 6.78
N THR A 80 2.97 8.66 6.02
CA THR A 80 1.89 9.49 6.56
C THR A 80 0.76 8.59 7.08
N GLU A 81 -0.32 9.19 7.59
CA GLU A 81 -1.54 8.45 7.93
C GLU A 81 -2.09 7.65 6.73
N ALA A 82 -2.15 8.28 5.55
CA ALA A 82 -2.57 7.62 4.31
C ALA A 82 -1.60 6.48 3.92
N GLY A 83 -0.30 6.68 4.14
CA GLY A 83 0.71 5.64 4.01
C GLY A 83 0.44 4.46 4.93
N HIS A 84 0.22 4.69 6.22
CA HIS A 84 -0.06 3.62 7.18
C HIS A 84 -1.34 2.83 6.82
N ALA A 85 -2.37 3.48 6.29
CA ALA A 85 -3.59 2.79 5.85
C ALA A 85 -3.34 1.76 4.72
N LEU A 86 -2.33 1.98 3.87
CA LEU A 86 -1.94 1.03 2.81
C LEU A 86 -1.24 -0.22 3.34
N HIS A 87 -0.82 -0.25 4.60
CA HIS A 87 -0.16 -1.41 5.20
C HIS A 87 -1.04 -2.66 5.09
N HIS A 88 -2.32 -2.52 5.44
CA HIS A 88 -3.28 -3.63 5.37
C HIS A 88 -3.52 -4.12 3.95
N VAL A 89 -3.49 -3.21 2.96
CA VAL A 89 -3.60 -3.57 1.54
C VAL A 89 -2.39 -4.41 1.12
N LEU A 90 -1.18 -4.01 1.50
CA LEU A 90 0.03 -4.77 1.17
C LEU A 90 0.09 -6.12 1.87
N LEU A 91 -0.33 -6.23 3.14
CA LEU A 91 -0.40 -7.51 3.83
C LEU A 91 -1.34 -8.50 3.13
N ASN A 92 -2.53 -8.04 2.71
CA ASN A 92 -3.46 -8.88 1.95
C ASN A 92 -2.91 -9.24 0.57
N LEU A 93 -2.23 -8.31 -0.11
CA LEU A 93 -1.59 -8.58 -1.39
C LEU A 93 -0.44 -9.60 -1.26
N MET A 94 0.38 -9.48 -0.20
CA MET A 94 1.42 -10.46 0.12
C MET A 94 0.80 -11.84 0.36
N SER A 95 -0.21 -11.94 1.23
CA SER A 95 -0.88 -13.21 1.53
C SER A 95 -1.49 -13.86 0.28
N TRP A 96 -2.08 -13.06 -0.62
CA TRP A 96 -2.55 -13.56 -1.92
C TRP A 96 -1.39 -14.06 -2.80
N GLY A 97 -0.30 -13.29 -2.88
CA GLY A 97 0.89 -13.67 -3.64
C GLY A 97 1.51 -14.97 -3.14
N ASP A 98 1.68 -15.09 -1.82
CA ASP A 98 2.22 -16.27 -1.15
C ASP A 98 1.39 -17.52 -1.43
N ARG A 99 0.06 -17.39 -1.44
CA ARG A 99 -0.85 -18.52 -1.64
C ARG A 99 -0.97 -18.96 -3.10
N TYR A 100 -0.97 -18.03 -4.04
CA TYR A 100 -1.38 -18.31 -5.42
C TYR A 100 -0.29 -18.11 -6.47
N VAL A 101 0.77 -17.37 -6.16
CA VAL A 101 1.80 -17.00 -7.14
C VAL A 101 3.18 -17.54 -6.74
N THR A 102 3.52 -17.50 -5.45
CA THR A 102 4.81 -17.96 -4.95
C THR A 102 4.90 -19.49 -4.99
N VAL A 103 5.97 -20.00 -5.59
CA VAL A 103 6.29 -21.43 -5.58
C VAL A 103 7.22 -21.71 -4.39
N GLY A 104 6.78 -22.54 -3.45
CA GLY A 104 7.51 -22.86 -2.22
C GLY A 104 7.05 -22.04 -1.02
N PRO A 105 7.84 -22.00 0.07
CA PRO A 105 7.47 -21.25 1.27
C PRO A 105 7.46 -19.72 0.99
N PRO A 106 6.62 -18.96 1.74
CA PRO A 106 6.63 -17.50 1.64
C PRO A 106 8.03 -16.91 1.88
N PRO A 107 8.50 -15.98 1.04
CA PRO A 107 9.84 -15.39 1.19
C PRO A 107 9.93 -14.42 2.37
N THR A 108 8.80 -13.95 2.89
CA THR A 108 8.73 -13.04 4.03
C THR A 108 7.47 -13.31 4.81
N VAL A 109 7.63 -13.65 6.09
CA VAL A 109 6.51 -13.87 7.03
C VAL A 109 6.55 -12.83 8.14
N TRP A 110 5.38 -12.35 8.53
CA TRP A 110 5.23 -11.53 9.73
C TRP A 110 4.80 -12.41 10.89
N ARG A 111 5.27 -12.11 12.10
CA ARG A 111 4.70 -12.69 13.32
C ARG A 111 3.80 -11.68 14.00
N HIS A 112 2.61 -12.12 14.41
CA HIS A 112 1.74 -11.32 15.25
C HIS A 112 2.28 -11.30 16.69
N ALA A 113 1.83 -10.35 17.50
CA ALA A 113 2.23 -10.23 18.90
C ALA A 113 1.88 -11.48 19.73
N CYS A 114 0.98 -12.35 19.26
CA CYS A 114 0.68 -13.64 19.88
C CYS A 114 1.74 -14.73 19.62
N GLY A 115 2.78 -14.46 18.81
CA GLY A 115 3.86 -15.40 18.48
C GLY A 115 3.63 -16.22 17.21
N GLU A 116 2.38 -16.30 16.75
CA GLU A 116 2.00 -17.00 15.52
C GLU A 116 2.36 -16.21 14.26
N GLU A 117 2.46 -16.92 13.14
CA GLU A 117 2.54 -16.31 11.82
C GLU A 117 1.26 -15.50 11.54
N LEU A 118 1.44 -14.27 11.08
CA LEU A 118 0.34 -13.35 10.80
C LEU A 118 -0.39 -13.80 9.53
N ALA A 119 -1.62 -14.29 9.69
CA ALA A 119 -2.58 -14.45 8.61
C ALA A 119 -3.55 -13.25 8.61
N PRO A 120 -3.44 -12.31 7.65
CA PRO A 120 -4.37 -11.18 7.59
C PRO A 120 -5.76 -11.67 7.18
N GLU A 121 -6.76 -11.40 8.02
CA GLU A 121 -8.17 -11.62 7.70
C GLU A 121 -8.92 -10.29 7.64
N THR A 122 -9.85 -10.18 6.68
CA THR A 122 -10.76 -9.04 6.60
C THR A 122 -12.04 -9.37 7.37
N VAL A 123 -12.40 -8.53 8.32
CA VAL A 123 -13.62 -8.66 9.13
C VAL A 123 -14.54 -7.45 8.92
N CYS A 124 -15.83 -7.62 9.17
CA CYS A 124 -16.75 -6.49 9.23
C CYS A 124 -16.41 -5.59 10.44
N ALA A 125 -16.24 -4.29 10.21
CA ALA A 125 -15.90 -3.35 11.28
C ALA A 125 -16.97 -3.25 12.38
N HIS A 126 -18.23 -3.57 12.06
CA HIS A 126 -19.36 -3.52 12.99
C HIS A 126 -19.49 -4.77 13.85
N CYS A 127 -19.66 -5.96 13.25
CA CYS A 127 -19.89 -7.20 13.99
C CYS A 127 -18.63 -8.03 14.26
N ARG A 128 -17.48 -7.68 13.65
CA ARG A 128 -16.20 -8.39 13.75
C ARG A 128 -16.17 -9.81 13.17
N GLU A 129 -17.24 -10.24 12.51
CA GLU A 129 -17.26 -11.50 11.79
C GLU A 129 -16.39 -11.45 10.52
N PRO A 130 -15.73 -12.57 10.15
CA PRO A 130 -14.98 -12.68 8.90
C PRO A 130 -15.84 -12.38 7.68
N LEU A 131 -15.29 -11.59 6.76
CA LEU A 131 -15.96 -11.23 5.51
C LEU A 131 -16.03 -12.46 4.60
N ARG A 132 -17.25 -12.87 4.23
CA ARG A 132 -17.48 -13.89 3.21
C ARG A 132 -18.26 -13.27 2.06
N GLU A 133 -17.96 -13.69 0.84
CA GLU A 133 -18.58 -13.13 -0.37
C GLU A 133 -20.12 -13.16 -0.33
N LYS A 134 -20.69 -14.27 0.17
CA LYS A 134 -22.14 -14.47 0.32
C LYS A 134 -22.82 -13.55 1.34
N ASP A 135 -22.06 -12.96 2.26
CA ASP A 135 -22.58 -12.15 3.36
C ASP A 135 -22.54 -10.64 2.99
N MET A 136 -22.27 -10.31 1.72
CA MET A 136 -22.24 -8.96 1.20
C MET A 136 -23.31 -8.72 0.14
N THR A 137 -23.86 -7.50 0.12
CA THR A 137 -24.71 -7.01 -0.97
C THR A 137 -24.14 -5.71 -1.50
N LEU A 138 -23.91 -5.65 -2.81
CA LEU A 138 -23.46 -4.42 -3.47
C LEU A 138 -24.61 -3.41 -3.50
N VAL A 139 -24.50 -2.37 -2.69
CA VAL A 139 -25.43 -1.22 -2.72
C VAL A 139 -24.74 -0.05 -3.41
N ARG A 140 -25.40 0.55 -4.41
CA ARG A 140 -24.90 1.79 -5.03
C ARG A 140 -25.11 2.95 -4.06
N SER A 141 -24.04 3.67 -3.71
CA SER A 141 -24.20 4.89 -2.92
C SER A 141 -24.99 5.91 -3.75
N SER A 142 -26.19 6.31 -3.31
CA SER A 142 -26.84 7.50 -3.87
C SER A 142 -25.96 8.70 -3.52
N ARG A 143 -25.18 9.21 -4.47
CA ARG A 143 -24.52 10.51 -4.26
C ARG A 143 -25.64 11.54 -4.06
N ARG A 144 -25.92 11.95 -2.82
CA ARG A 144 -26.45 13.30 -2.63
C ARG A 144 -25.28 14.21 -3.03
N ALA A 145 -25.43 14.89 -4.15
CA ALA A 145 -24.57 16.01 -4.48
C ALA A 145 -24.57 16.93 -3.26
N ARG A 146 -23.42 17.11 -2.60
CA ARG A 146 -23.26 18.22 -1.67
C ARG A 146 -23.33 19.47 -2.54
N GLY A 147 -24.45 20.17 -2.47
CA GLY A 147 -24.67 21.42 -3.15
C GLY A 147 -23.83 22.53 -2.52
N SER A 148 -23.46 23.46 -3.40
CA SER A 148 -23.14 24.88 -3.17
C SER A 148 -21.83 25.19 -2.45
#